data_AF-A0A380KLE1-F1
#
_entry.id   AF-A0A380KLE1-F1
#
_cell.length_a   1.000
_cell.length_b   1.000
_cell.length_c   1.000
_cell.angle_alpha   90.00
_cell.angle_beta   90.00
_cell.angle_gamma   90.00
#
_symmetry.space_group_name_H-M   'P 1'
#
loop_
_entity.id
_entity.type
_entity.pdbx_description
1 polymer ?
#
loop_
_entity_poly.entity_id
_entity_poly.type
_entity_poly.pdbx_seq_one_letter_code
_entity_poly.pdbx_strand_id
1 'polypeptide(L)' 'MAINGIISVENVKLIKITYRKGNGTKENPARVVSQFWNQKNEMVFEIDPAS' A
#
# COMPACT_ATOMS: atom_id res chain seq x y z
N MET A 1 -20.80 24.41 5.43
CA MET A 1 -21.45 23.09 5.58
C MET A 1 -20.56 22.08 4.89
N ALA A 2 -19.95 21.14 5.61
CA ALA A 2 -19.07 20.15 4.99
C ALA A 2 -19.93 19.06 4.32
N ILE A 3 -19.88 18.99 3.00
CA ILE A 3 -20.55 17.96 2.20
C ILE A 3 -19.64 16.73 2.10
N ASN A 4 -19.54 15.96 3.18
CA ASN A 4 -18.90 14.65 3.14
C ASN A 4 -19.95 13.62 2.71
N GLY A 5 -19.98 13.31 1.41
CA GLY A 5 -20.86 12.31 0.82
C GLY A 5 -20.11 11.46 -0.19
N ILE A 6 -20.47 10.19 -0.31
CA ILE A 6 -19.94 9.31 -1.35
C ILE A 6 -20.54 9.75 -2.68
N ILE A 7 -19.68 10.13 -3.63
CA ILE A 7 -20.10 10.63 -4.96
C ILE A 7 -20.24 9.47 -5.96
N SER A 8 -19.36 8.47 -5.89
CA SER A 8 -19.38 7.32 -6.77
C SER A 8 -18.68 6.12 -6.12
N VAL A 9 -19.00 4.93 -6.62
CA VAL A 9 -18.36 3.67 -6.25
C VAL A 9 -18.08 2.91 -7.54
N GLU A 10 -16.84 2.46 -7.70
CA GLU A 10 -16.42 1.63 -8.83
C GLU A 10 -15.46 0.52 -8.38
N ASN A 11 -15.41 -0.57 -9.14
CA ASN A 11 -14.43 -1.62 -8.91
C ASN A 11 -13.12 -1.24 -9.61
N VAL A 12 -12.06 -1.04 -8.83
CA VAL A 12 -10.74 -0.69 -9.36
C VAL A 12 -9.81 -1.89 -9.27
N LYS A 13 -9.12 -2.20 -10.37
CA LYS A 13 -8.06 -3.22 -10.39
C LYS A 13 -6.73 -2.62 -9.96
N LEU A 14 -6.06 -3.29 -9.03
CA LEU A 14 -4.75 -2.90 -8.52
C LEU A 14 -3.70 -3.98 -8.83
N ILE A 15 -2.45 -3.55 -8.94
CA ILE A 15 -1.28 -4.41 -9.04
C ILE A 15 -0.72 -4.56 -7.62
N LYS A 16 -0.62 -5.80 -7.13
CA LYS A 16 0.00 -6.09 -5.83
C LYS A 16 1.45 -6.53 -6.03
N ILE A 17 2.37 -5.85 -5.36
CA ILE A 17 3.78 -6.23 -5.26
C ILE A 17 4.03 -6.72 -3.83
N THR A 18 4.64 -7.89 -3.69
CA THR A 18 5.08 -8.42 -2.39
C THR A 18 6.58 -8.61 -2.40
N TYR A 19 7.28 -7.96 -1.46
CA TYR A 19 8.73 -7.97 -1.39
C TYR A 19 9.23 -7.98 0.06
N ARG A 20 10.52 -8.26 0.23
CA ARG A 20 11.19 -8.19 1.54
C ARG A 20 11.81 -6.81 1.74
N LYS A 21 11.59 -6.22 2.91
CA LYS A 21 12.15 -4.91 3.33
C LYS A 21 12.90 -5.10 4.64
N GLY A 22 13.93 -4.29 4.86
CA GLY A 22 14.78 -4.33 6.05
C GLY A 22 16.13 -5.02 5.81
N ASN A 23 17.10 -4.74 6.69
CA ASN A 23 18.47 -5.25 6.58
C ASN A 23 18.77 -6.41 7.55
N GLY A 24 17.79 -6.81 8.37
CA GLY A 24 17.91 -7.95 9.28
C GLY A 24 18.52 -7.62 10.65
N THR A 25 18.80 -6.36 10.95
CA THR A 25 19.23 -5.96 12.31
C THR A 25 18.05 -5.93 13.27
N LYS A 26 18.32 -5.87 14.57
CA LYS A 26 17.28 -5.74 15.60
C LYS A 26 16.46 -4.46 15.41
N GLU A 27 17.10 -3.40 14.97
CA GLU A 27 16.51 -2.08 14.73
C GLU A 27 15.75 -2.03 13.38
N ASN A 28 16.11 -2.89 12.42
CA ASN A 28 15.45 -2.96 11.11
C ASN A 28 15.31 -4.41 10.62
N PRO A 29 14.40 -5.18 11.24
CA PRO A 29 14.23 -6.59 10.92
C PRO A 29 13.74 -6.77 9.47
N ALA A 30 14.21 -7.86 8.87
CA ALA A 30 13.71 -8.30 7.57
C ALA A 30 12.25 -8.73 7.70
N ARG A 31 11.37 -8.15 6.88
CA ARG A 31 9.93 -8.39 6.93
C ARG A 31 9.32 -8.37 5.53
N VAL A 32 8.11 -8.90 5.42
CA VAL A 32 7.36 -8.91 4.17
C VAL A 32 6.47 -7.67 4.10
N VAL A 33 6.54 -6.95 2.99
CA VAL A 33 5.77 -5.75 2.72
C VAL A 33 4.94 -5.97 1.45
N SER A 34 3.72 -5.43 1.44
CA SER A 34 2.87 -5.43 0.25
C SER A 34 2.56 -4.01 -0.19
N GLN A 35 2.81 -3.71 -1.47
CA GLN A 35 2.41 -2.44 -2.09
C GLN A 35 1.30 -2.69 -3.10
N PHE A 36 0.42 -1.70 -3.22
CA PHE A 36 -0.68 -1.71 -4.17
C PHE A 36 -0.57 -0.49 -5.08
N TRP A 37 -0.51 -0.76 -6.38
CA TRP A 37 -0.30 0.22 -7.43
C TRP A 37 -1.51 0.25 -8.36
N ASN A 38 -1.83 1.43 -8.87
CA ASN A 38 -2.83 1.53 -9.94
C ASN A 38 -2.21 1.23 -11.31
N GLN A 39 -3.04 1.17 -12.34
CA GLN A 39 -2.58 0.86 -13.71
C GLN A 39 -1.79 2.00 -14.37
N LYS A 40 -1.68 3.17 -13.73
CA LYS A 40 -0.85 4.31 -14.16
C LYS A 40 0.53 4.31 -13.52
N ASN A 41 0.89 3.23 -12.81
CA ASN A 41 2.15 3.11 -12.09
C ASN A 41 2.27 4.14 -10.94
N GLU A 42 1.17 4.43 -10.25
CA GLU A 42 1.15 5.24 -9.03
C GLU A 42 0.85 4.35 -7.82
N MET A 43 1.64 4.49 -6.75
CA MET A 43 1.44 3.74 -5.51
C MET A 43 0.23 4.31 -4.76
N VAL A 44 -0.77 3.46 -4.50
CA VAL A 44 -1.99 3.84 -3.78
C VAL A 44 -1.79 3.69 -2.28
N PHE A 45 -1.24 2.54 -1.85
CA PHE A 45 -0.92 2.30 -0.45
C PHE A 45 0.09 1.15 -0.26
N GLU A 46 0.73 1.16 0.90
CA GLU A 46 1.66 0.12 1.38
C GLU A 46 1.13 -0.46 2.69
N ILE A 47 1.25 -1.78 2.84
CA ILE A 47 1.09 -2.48 4.10
C ILE A 47 2.48 -2.93 4.53
N ASP A 48 3.04 -2.21 5.49
CA ASP A 48 4.30 -2.50 6.16
C ASP A 48 4.01 -2.78 7.65
N PRO A 49 4.33 -3.97 8.18
CA PRO A 49 4.12 -4.31 9.59
C PRO A 49 4.87 -3.41 10.59
N ALA A 50 5.84 -2.63 10.13
CA ALA A 50 6.67 -1.76 10.95
C ALA A 50 6.44 -0.25 10.68
N SER A 51 5.39 0.11 9.92
CA SER A 51 5.02 1.51 9.62
C SER A 51 4.14 2.14 10.69
#